data_AF-A0A0B1S8B4-F1
#
_entry.id   AF-A0A0B1S8B4-F1
#
_cell.length_a   1.000
_cell.length_b   1.000
_cell.length_c   1.000
_cell.angle_alpha   90.00
_cell.angle_beta   90.00
_cell.angle_gamma   90.00
#
_symmetry.space_group_name_H-M   'P 1'
#
loop_
_entity.id
_entity.type
_entity.pdbx_description
1 polymer ?
#
loop_
_entity_poly.entity_id
_entity_poly.type
_entity_poly.pdbx_seq_one_letter_code
_entity_poly.pdbx_strand_id
1 'polypeptide(L)'
;MTDFRRVFKNFDNVDEPQECELIGTVPSWLQGTVVRNGPGMFKIGNTEYKHWFDGLAYIQRYHFSDGNMLYSARYLESEAYKANMKAQRIVATGFGTRAFTDPCKKLYGE
;
A
#
# COMPACT_ATOMS: atom_id res chain seq x y z
N MET A 1 -3.34 17.43 19.49
CA MET A 1 -2.38 17.30 18.37
C MET A 1 -2.74 16.04 17.60
N THR A 2 -2.95 16.10 16.28
CA THR A 2 -3.39 14.95 15.48
C THR A 2 -2.30 13.87 15.40
N ASP A 3 -2.65 12.61 15.63
CA ASP A 3 -1.71 11.48 15.57
C ASP A 3 -1.59 10.94 14.14
N PHE A 4 -0.45 11.21 13.49
CA PHE A 4 -0.17 10.73 12.13
C PHE A 4 0.59 9.40 12.09
N ARG A 5 0.91 8.77 13.23
CA ARG A 5 1.70 7.52 13.23
C ARG A 5 1.05 6.39 12.45
N ARG A 6 -0.28 6.40 12.32
CA ARG A 6 -1.02 5.37 11.56
C ARG A 6 -0.70 5.39 10.06
N VAL A 7 -0.33 6.53 9.47
CA VAL A 7 -0.02 6.60 8.03
C VAL A 7 1.35 6.02 7.66
N PHE A 8 2.12 5.55 8.65
CA PHE A 8 3.40 4.86 8.49
C PHE A 8 3.32 3.37 8.85
N LYS A 9 2.11 2.82 9.07
CA LYS A 9 1.91 1.40 9.37
C LYS A 9 1.51 0.62 8.13
N ASN A 10 1.78 -0.68 8.13
CA ASN A 10 1.29 -1.58 7.11
C ASN A 10 -0.24 -1.69 7.18
N PHE A 11 -0.90 -1.70 6.03
CA PHE A 11 -2.31 -2.04 5.91
C PHE A 11 -2.49 -3.52 5.54
N ASP A 12 -3.64 -4.07 5.91
CA ASP A 12 -4.03 -5.40 5.43
C ASP A 12 -4.87 -5.23 4.16
N ASN A 13 -4.72 -6.16 3.22
CA ASN A 13 -5.58 -6.20 2.05
C ASN A 13 -7.04 -6.40 2.48
N VAL A 14 -7.94 -5.78 1.73
CA VAL A 14 -9.39 -6.00 1.77
C VAL A 14 -9.78 -6.48 0.39
N ASP A 15 -9.53 -7.78 0.14
CA ASP A 15 -9.72 -8.40 -1.18
C ASP A 15 -11.21 -8.52 -1.52
N GLU A 16 -12.02 -8.94 -0.55
CA GLU A 16 -13.48 -8.98 -0.67
C GLU A 16 -14.08 -7.59 -0.40
N PRO A 17 -14.84 -7.00 -1.35
CA PRO A 17 -15.45 -5.69 -1.15
C PRO A 17 -16.37 -5.67 0.09
N GLN A 18 -16.12 -4.73 0.98
CA GLN A 18 -16.89 -4.54 2.22
C GLN A 18 -17.83 -3.35 2.08
N GLU A 19 -19.10 -3.55 2.42
CA GLU A 19 -20.05 -2.45 2.52
C GLU A 19 -19.71 -1.57 3.72
N CYS A 20 -19.68 -0.25 3.50
CA CYS A 20 -19.30 0.71 4.52
C CYS A 20 -20.53 1.32 5.19
N GLU A 21 -20.42 1.57 6.49
CA GLU A 21 -21.39 2.37 7.21
C GLU A 21 -21.40 3.81 6.67
N LEU A 22 -22.60 4.32 6.36
CA LEU A 22 -22.79 5.66 5.81
C LEU A 22 -23.34 6.61 6.87
N ILE A 23 -22.71 7.78 6.98
CA ILE A 23 -23.23 8.90 7.76
C ILE A 23 -23.80 9.93 6.78
N GLY A 24 -25.12 10.06 6.77
CA GLY A 24 -25.86 10.89 5.80
C GLY A 24 -26.36 10.07 4.60
N THR A 25 -26.60 10.75 3.47
CA THR A 25 -27.17 10.12 2.26
C THR A 25 -26.23 10.32 1.07
N VAL A 26 -25.90 9.23 0.37
CA VAL A 26 -25.15 9.29 -0.89
C VAL A 26 -26.04 9.92 -1.97
N PRO A 27 -25.60 10.95 -2.71
CA PRO A 27 -26.39 11.56 -3.77
C PRO A 27 -26.75 10.57 -4.87
N SER A 28 -28.00 10.60 -5.35
CA SER A 28 -28.51 9.63 -6.34
C SER A 28 -27.76 9.65 -7.68
N TRP A 29 -27.16 10.78 -8.04
CA TRP A 29 -26.35 10.93 -9.24
C TRP A 29 -24.94 10.35 -9.10
N LEU A 30 -24.47 10.07 -7.87
CA LEU A 30 -23.12 9.55 -7.64
C LEU A 30 -23.10 8.04 -7.87
N GLN A 31 -22.63 7.65 -9.04
CA GLN A 31 -22.50 6.26 -9.45
C GLN A 31 -21.11 6.06 -10.05
N GLY A 32 -20.38 5.05 -9.57
CA GLY A 32 -19.06 4.71 -10.10
C GLY A 32 -17.99 4.55 -9.04
N THR A 33 -16.73 4.64 -9.46
CA THR A 33 -15.59 4.22 -8.64
C THR A 33 -14.54 5.30 -8.52
N VAL A 34 -14.17 5.64 -7.29
CA VAL A 34 -12.97 6.42 -6.99
C VAL A 34 -11.84 5.46 -6.66
N VAL A 35 -10.71 5.60 -7.36
CA VAL A 35 -9.49 4.86 -7.08
C VAL A 35 -8.45 5.81 -6.52
N ARG A 36 -7.85 5.47 -5.39
CA ARG A 36 -6.75 6.20 -4.78
C ARG A 36 -5.51 5.34 -4.68
N ASN A 37 -4.35 5.95 -4.92
CA ASN A 37 -3.06 5.35 -4.67
C ASN A 37 -2.35 6.10 -3.54
N GLY A 38 -1.58 5.37 -2.75
CA GLY A 38 -0.73 5.89 -1.69
C GLY A 38 0.17 4.78 -1.12
N PRO A 39 1.13 5.12 -0.26
CA PRO A 39 1.94 4.11 0.40
C PRO A 39 1.11 3.36 1.45
N GLY A 40 1.22 2.04 1.49
CA GLY A 40 0.51 1.22 2.48
C GLY A 40 1.35 0.17 3.19
N MET A 41 2.61 -0.06 2.78
CA MET A 41 3.52 -0.97 3.47
C MET A 41 4.87 -0.29 3.71
N PHE A 42 5.22 -0.17 4.98
CA PHE A 42 6.42 0.52 5.46
C PHE A 42 7.47 -0.42 6.03
N LYS A 43 7.07 -1.60 6.51
CA LYS A 43 7.95 -2.60 7.11
C LYS A 43 7.83 -3.95 6.41
N ILE A 44 8.96 -4.57 6.10
CA ILE A 44 9.06 -5.90 5.47
C ILE A 44 10.12 -6.69 6.23
N GLY A 45 9.71 -7.77 6.91
CA GLY A 45 10.57 -8.50 7.84
C GLY A 45 11.17 -7.57 8.90
N ASN A 46 12.50 -7.54 8.97
CA ASN A 46 13.26 -6.69 9.89
C ASN A 46 13.71 -5.34 9.29
N THR A 47 13.28 -5.03 8.05
CA THR A 47 13.64 -3.79 7.36
C THR A 47 12.46 -2.83 7.29
N GLU A 48 12.72 -1.53 7.36
CA GLU A 48 11.73 -0.47 7.34
C GLU A 48 12.14 0.66 6.38
N TYR A 49 11.16 1.23 5.69
CA TYR A 49 11.33 2.39 4.85
C TYR A 49 11.54 3.66 5.67
N LYS A 50 12.48 4.51 5.23
CA LYS A 50 12.89 5.74 5.93
C LYS A 50 12.14 6.98 5.50
N HIS A 51 11.41 6.91 4.38
CA HIS A 51 10.68 8.03 3.84
C HIS A 51 9.25 7.63 3.50
N TRP A 52 8.30 8.54 3.71
CA TRP A 52 6.88 8.28 3.49
C TRP A 52 6.59 7.83 2.04
N PHE A 53 7.27 8.43 1.07
CA PHE A 53 7.14 8.07 -0.35
C PHE A 53 7.72 6.70 -0.74
N ASP A 54 8.46 6.03 0.12
CA ASP A 54 9.06 4.73 -0.20
C ASP A 54 8.12 3.55 0.08
N GLY A 55 7.06 3.76 0.85
CA GLY A 55 6.12 2.70 1.18
C GLY A 55 5.50 2.09 -0.08
N LEU A 56 5.36 0.77 -0.13
CA LEU A 56 4.83 0.10 -1.33
C LEU A 56 3.40 0.54 -1.61
N ALA A 57 3.09 0.70 -2.90
CA ALA A 57 1.82 1.21 -3.38
C ALA A 57 0.64 0.34 -2.93
N TYR A 58 -0.37 1.00 -2.38
CA TYR A 58 -1.60 0.42 -1.87
C TYR A 58 -2.78 1.11 -2.54
N ILE A 59 -3.49 0.34 -3.37
CA ILE A 59 -4.58 0.83 -4.19
C ILE A 59 -5.87 0.66 -3.41
N GLN A 60 -6.58 1.77 -3.19
CA GLN A 60 -7.86 1.83 -2.51
C GLN A 60 -8.97 2.11 -3.52
N ARG A 61 -10.07 1.38 -3.40
CA ARG A 61 -11.25 1.50 -4.25
C ARG A 61 -12.47 1.84 -3.40
N TYR A 62 -13.17 2.90 -3.79
CA TYR A 62 -14.45 3.31 -3.22
C TYR A 62 -15.49 3.26 -4.34
N HIS A 63 -16.39 2.29 -4.28
CA HIS A 63 -17.39 2.06 -5.32
C HIS A 63 -18.77 2.43 -4.81
N PHE A 64 -19.41 3.39 -5.48
CA PHE A 64 -20.76 3.85 -5.18
C PHE A 64 -21.74 3.22 -6.15
N SER A 65 -22.75 2.52 -5.61
CA SER A 65 -23.88 1.96 -6.36
C SER A 65 -25.13 2.01 -5.50
N ASP A 66 -26.25 2.45 -6.06
CA ASP A 66 -27.59 2.37 -5.44
C ASP A 66 -27.68 2.97 -4.02
N GLY A 67 -26.94 4.06 -3.79
CA GLY A 67 -26.90 4.73 -2.48
C GLY A 67 -25.96 4.08 -1.45
N ASN A 68 -25.30 2.97 -1.79
CA ASN A 68 -24.33 2.26 -0.95
C ASN A 68 -22.89 2.58 -1.38
N MET A 69 -21.92 2.30 -0.49
CA MET A 69 -20.49 2.39 -0.79
C MET A 69 -19.78 1.09 -0.41
N LEU A 70 -19.12 0.46 -1.38
CA LEU A 70 -18.24 -0.68 -1.17
C LEU A 70 -16.78 -0.22 -1.15
N TYR A 71 -16.02 -0.67 -0.16
CA TYR A 71 -14.58 -0.47 -0.05
C TYR A 71 -13.82 -1.78 -0.29
N SER A 72 -12.75 -1.70 -1.06
CA SER A 72 -11.76 -2.78 -1.18
C SER A 72 -10.39 -2.14 -1.37
N ALA A 73 -9.34 -2.83 -0.98
CA ALA A 73 -8.00 -2.31 -1.20
C ALA A 73 -6.96 -3.43 -1.24
N ARG A 74 -5.92 -3.23 -2.03
CA ARG A 74 -4.83 -4.21 -2.13
C ARG A 74 -3.51 -3.56 -2.50
N TYR A 75 -2.43 -4.23 -2.14
CA TYR A 75 -1.11 -3.86 -2.64
C TYR A 75 -1.01 -4.00 -4.16
N LEU A 76 -0.32 -3.05 -4.80
CA LEU A 76 0.11 -3.21 -6.18
C LEU A 76 1.28 -4.19 -6.22
N GLU A 77 1.08 -5.34 -6.87
CA GLU A 77 2.09 -6.36 -7.11
C GLU A 77 3.10 -5.93 -8.20
N SER A 78 3.75 -4.79 -7.95
CA SER A 78 4.87 -4.28 -8.75
C SER A 78 6.10 -5.19 -8.62
N GLU A 79 7.07 -5.01 -9.51
CA GLU A 79 8.35 -5.74 -9.43
C GLU A 79 9.09 -5.47 -8.11
N ALA A 80 9.01 -4.25 -7.57
CA ALA A 80 9.56 -3.92 -6.25
C ALA A 80 8.83 -4.68 -5.12
N TYR A 81 7.50 -4.76 -5.18
CA TYR A 81 6.71 -5.56 -4.23
C TYR A 81 7.12 -7.03 -4.28
N LYS A 82 7.12 -7.64 -5.48
CA LYS A 82 7.48 -9.05 -5.67
C LYS A 82 8.90 -9.34 -5.20
N ALA A 83 9.87 -8.51 -5.55
CA ALA A 83 11.26 -8.68 -5.12
C ALA A 83 11.40 -8.61 -3.59
N ASN A 84 10.75 -7.64 -2.95
CA ASN A 84 10.79 -7.49 -1.50
C ASN A 84 10.07 -8.62 -0.77
N MET A 85 8.90 -9.06 -1.25
CA MET A 85 8.18 -10.21 -0.69
C MET A 85 8.99 -11.50 -0.85
N LYS A 86 9.59 -11.75 -2.02
CA LYS A 86 10.45 -12.92 -2.24
C LYS A 86 11.66 -12.93 -1.31
N ALA A 87 12.27 -11.77 -1.06
CA ALA A 87 13.43 -11.65 -0.19
C ALA A 87 13.09 -11.51 1.31
N GLN A 88 11.81 -11.33 1.66
CA GLN A 88 11.33 -11.02 3.01
C GLN A 88 12.05 -9.81 3.65
N ARG A 89 12.49 -8.85 2.82
CA ARG A 89 13.18 -7.61 3.22
C ARG A 89 13.17 -6.59 2.06
N ILE A 90 13.47 -5.33 2.35
CA ILE A 90 13.60 -4.28 1.33
C ILE A 90 14.90 -4.51 0.53
N VAL A 91 14.74 -4.88 -0.74
CA VAL A 91 15.83 -5.11 -1.72
C VAL A 91 15.73 -4.18 -2.94
N ALA A 92 14.60 -3.49 -3.11
CA ALA A 92 14.44 -2.43 -4.09
C ALA A 92 14.74 -1.06 -3.46
N THR A 93 15.62 -0.28 -4.09
CA THR A 93 15.94 1.09 -3.65
C THR A 93 14.76 2.02 -3.96
N GLY A 94 14.32 2.76 -2.95
CA GLY A 94 13.34 3.85 -3.07
C GLY A 94 14.00 5.23 -3.11
N PHE A 95 13.19 6.26 -2.93
CA PHE A 95 13.61 7.66 -2.86
C PHE A 95 14.51 7.94 -1.65
N GLY A 96 14.07 7.56 -0.45
CA GLY A 96 14.80 7.80 0.81
C GLY A 96 15.44 6.57 1.44
N THR A 97 15.18 5.38 0.87
CA THR A 97 15.61 4.09 1.42
C THR A 97 16.44 3.36 0.38
N ARG A 98 17.75 3.33 0.59
CA ARG A 98 18.64 2.51 -0.23
C ARG A 98 18.52 1.04 0.18
N ALA A 99 18.34 0.18 -0.81
CA ALA A 99 18.43 -1.25 -0.59
C ALA A 99 19.85 -1.62 -0.15
N PHE A 100 19.95 -2.44 0.89
CA PHE A 100 21.21 -3.07 1.24
C PHE A 100 21.43 -4.27 0.31
N THR A 101 22.30 -4.08 -0.69
CA THR A 101 22.78 -5.17 -1.54
C THR A 101 23.49 -6.19 -0.67
N ASP A 102 23.16 -7.46 -0.87
CA ASP A 102 23.93 -8.56 -0.30
C ASP A 102 25.41 -8.39 -0.71
N PRO A 103 26.34 -8.27 0.26
CA PRO A 103 27.75 -8.05 -0.06
C PRO A 103 28.31 -9.18 -0.94
N CYS A 104 27.82 -10.41 -0.83
CA CYS A 104 28.24 -11.53 -1.66
C CYS A 104 27.77 -11.37 -3.12
N LYS A 105 26.58 -10.82 -3.37
CA LYS A 105 26.14 -10.52 -4.76
C LYS A 105 27.00 -9.45 -5.43
N LYS A 106 27.50 -8.49 -4.65
CA LYS A 106 28.39 -7.45 -5.15
C LYS A 106 29.81 -7.98 -5.43
N LEU A 107 30.26 -8.96 -4.64
CA LEU A 107 31.60 -9.53 -4.74
C LEU A 107 31.71 -10.65 -5.79
N TYR A 108 30.64 -11.42 -5.99
CA TYR A 108 30.68 -12.62 -6.85
C TYR A 108 29.89 -12.52 -8.15
N GLY A 109 29.26 -11.36 -8.43
CA GLY A 109 28.73 -11.02 -9.76
C GLY A 109 27.81 -12.07 -10.38
N GLU A 110 26.53 -12.01 -10.04
CA GLU A 110 25.45 -12.57 -10.88
C GLU A 110 24.50 -11.44 -11.31
#